data_AF-T1AAZ9-F1
#
_entry.id   AF-T1AAZ9-F1
#
_cell.length_a   1.000
_cell.length_b   1.000
_cell.length_c   1.000
_cell.angle_alpha   90.00
_cell.angle_beta   90.00
_cell.angle_gamma   90.00
#
_symmetry.space_group_name_H-M   'P 1'
#
loop_
_entity.id
_entity.type
_entity.pdbx_description
1 polymer ?
#
loop_
_entity_poly.entity_id
_entity_poly.type
_entity_poly.pdbx_seq_one_letter_code
_entity_poly.pdbx_strand_id
1 'polypeptide(L)'
;MVGETTEEAEPVPLSLDRDASDRTCDRQMAYLGLLEDAAPMFRDGERVPGLGALLAVPFLVHSGVLRIARKLYGGIGPAFYGLRTTLLTLFLMALL
;
A
#
# COMPACT_ATOMS: atom_id res chain seq x y z
N MET A 1 -23.58 -22.85 -12.86
CA MET A 1 -22.93 -22.55 -11.58
C MET A 1 -21.96 -21.41 -11.80
N VAL A 2 -22.40 -20.17 -11.58
CA VAL A 2 -21.49 -19.03 -11.47
C VAL A 2 -20.90 -19.15 -10.07
N GLY A 3 -19.62 -19.53 -9.99
CA GLY A 3 -18.94 -19.59 -8.71
C GLY A 3 -18.97 -18.20 -8.08
N GLU A 4 -19.48 -18.09 -6.87
CA GLU A 4 -19.25 -16.94 -6.01
C GLU A 4 -17.73 -16.79 -5.88
N THR A 5 -17.14 -15.90 -6.68
CA THR A 5 -15.82 -15.38 -6.36
C THR A 5 -16.05 -14.54 -5.12
N THR A 6 -15.87 -15.14 -3.94
CA THR A 6 -15.65 -14.39 -2.71
C THR A 6 -14.66 -13.30 -3.08
N GLU A 7 -15.11 -12.05 -3.06
CA GLU A 7 -14.23 -10.90 -3.24
C GLU A 7 -13.27 -10.96 -2.05
N GLU A 8 -12.17 -11.68 -2.20
CA GLU A 8 -11.08 -11.68 -1.25
C GLU A 8 -10.53 -10.26 -1.24
N ALA A 9 -11.09 -9.47 -0.33
CA ALA A 9 -10.67 -8.12 -0.06
C ALA A 9 -9.18 -8.14 0.27
N GLU A 10 -8.47 -7.12 -0.19
CA GLU A 10 -7.06 -6.97 0.16
C GLU A 10 -6.93 -6.93 1.69
N PRO A 11 -5.99 -7.68 2.29
CA PRO A 11 -5.81 -7.66 3.75
C PRO A 11 -5.59 -6.23 4.23
N VAL A 12 -6.33 -5.84 5.26
CA VAL A 12 -6.20 -4.53 5.87
C VAL A 12 -4.77 -4.42 6.42
N PRO A 13 -3.96 -3.46 5.93
CA PRO A 13 -2.61 -3.32 6.44
C PRO A 13 -2.62 -2.87 7.89
N LEU A 14 -1.58 -3.27 8.62
CA LEU A 14 -1.38 -2.90 10.01
C LEU A 14 -0.32 -1.80 10.10
N SER A 15 -0.49 -0.87 11.03
CA SER A 15 0.59 -0.04 11.54
C SER A 15 0.51 -0.03 13.06
N LEU A 16 1.66 -0.13 13.72
CA LEU A 16 1.79 -0.02 15.17
C LEU A 16 2.18 1.40 15.61
N ASP A 17 2.63 2.22 14.66
CA ASP A 17 2.96 3.61 14.89
C ASP A 17 1.70 4.50 14.90
N ARG A 18 1.78 5.62 15.62
CA ARG A 18 0.70 6.63 15.69
C ARG A 18 1.08 7.98 15.10
N ASP A 19 2.38 8.21 14.88
CA ASP A 19 2.91 9.40 14.23
C ASP A 19 3.40 9.03 12.82
N ALA A 20 2.90 9.71 11.79
CA ALA A 20 3.38 9.48 10.43
C ALA A 20 4.85 9.91 10.22
N SER A 21 5.37 10.80 11.09
CA SER A 21 6.74 11.29 11.05
C SER A 21 7.74 10.32 11.70
N ASP A 22 7.26 9.42 12.56
CA ASP A 22 8.05 8.39 13.22
C ASP A 22 7.44 7.02 12.99
N ARG A 23 8.01 6.29 12.01
CA ARG A 23 7.58 4.94 11.62
C ARG A 23 8.54 3.85 12.12
N THR A 24 9.14 4.08 13.29
CA THR A 24 10.22 3.24 13.80
C THR A 24 9.73 1.86 14.25
N CYS A 25 8.53 1.74 14.83
CA CYS A 25 8.01 0.42 15.20
C CYS A 25 7.73 -0.43 13.96
N ASP A 26 7.08 0.12 12.94
CA ASP A 26 6.79 -0.60 11.70
C ASP A 26 8.06 -1.04 10.97
N ARG A 27 9.09 -0.19 10.92
CA ARG A 27 10.39 -0.55 10.31
C ARG A 27 11.09 -1.67 11.07
N GLN A 28 11.05 -1.65 12.41
CA GLN A 28 11.62 -2.73 13.22
C GLN A 28 10.85 -4.04 13.00
N MET A 29 9.53 -4.01 12.95
CA MET A 29 8.72 -5.20 12.68
C MET A 29 8.99 -5.78 11.30
N ALA A 30 9.10 -4.92 10.28
CA ALA A 30 9.50 -5.34 8.94
C ALA A 30 10.88 -6.00 8.94
N TYR A 31 11.87 -5.39 9.61
CA TYR A 31 13.22 -5.95 9.74
C TYR A 31 13.23 -7.32 10.44
N LEU A 32 12.39 -7.51 11.46
CA LEU A 32 12.26 -8.77 12.19
C LEU A 32 11.44 -9.84 11.44
N GLY A 33 10.92 -9.53 10.25
CA GLY A 33 10.11 -10.47 9.48
C GLY A 33 8.64 -10.55 9.92
N LEU A 34 8.18 -9.61 10.75
CA LEU A 34 6.88 -9.64 11.43
C LEU A 34 5.83 -8.72 10.79
N LEU A 35 6.21 -7.95 9.76
CA LEU A 35 5.32 -7.04 9.03
C LEU A 35 5.54 -7.20 7.52
N GLU A 36 4.47 -7.47 6.79
CA GLU A 36 4.47 -7.67 5.34
C GLU A 36 4.28 -6.36 4.55
N ASP A 37 3.48 -5.44 5.08
CA ASP A 37 3.23 -4.12 4.49
C ASP A 37 2.68 -3.21 5.57
N ALA A 38 3.30 -2.04 5.75
CA ALA A 38 2.84 -1.08 6.74
C ALA A 38 1.65 -0.27 6.19
N ALA A 39 0.65 -0.01 7.03
CA ALA A 39 -0.48 0.82 6.62
C ALA A 39 -0.04 2.25 6.25
N PRO A 40 -0.63 2.85 5.19
CA PRO A 40 -0.34 4.24 4.86
C PRO A 40 -0.82 5.15 6.01
N MET A 41 0.03 6.10 6.40
CA MET A 41 -0.32 7.14 7.36
C MET A 41 -0.07 8.50 6.73
N PHE A 42 -0.98 9.42 6.99
CA PHE A 42 -0.93 10.78 6.48
C PHE A 42 -0.74 11.74 7.64
N ARG A 43 0.00 12.82 7.38
CA ARG A 43 0.10 13.98 8.27
C ARG A 43 -0.24 15.23 7.47
N ASP A 44 -0.58 16.28 8.19
CA ASP A 44 -0.81 17.58 7.60
C ASP A 44 0.46 18.08 6.88
N GLY A 45 0.27 18.75 5.75
CA GLY A 45 1.34 19.29 4.94
C GLY A 45 0.82 20.39 4.01
N GLU A 46 1.62 21.44 3.84
CA GLU A 46 1.31 22.55 2.95
C GLU A 46 2.22 22.54 1.72
N ARG A 47 1.71 23.01 0.58
CA ARG A 47 2.47 23.13 -0.68
C ARG A 47 3.18 21.84 -1.08
N VAL A 48 2.51 20.70 -0.90
CA VAL A 48 3.05 19.37 -1.22
C VAL A 48 3.25 19.24 -2.75
N PRO A 49 4.49 19.10 -3.24
CA PRO A 49 4.74 18.92 -4.67
C PRO A 49 4.07 17.65 -5.20
N GLY A 50 3.51 17.71 -6.41
CA GLY A 50 2.91 16.53 -7.04
C GLY A 50 1.58 16.07 -6.43
N LEU A 51 0.95 16.85 -5.54
CA LEU A 51 -0.31 16.47 -4.87
C LEU A 51 -1.42 16.05 -5.86
N GLY A 52 -1.44 16.64 -7.07
CA GLY A 52 -2.39 16.28 -8.12
C GLY A 52 -2.32 14.81 -8.56
N ALA A 53 -1.15 14.16 -8.45
CA ALA A 53 -1.02 12.73 -8.77
C ALA A 53 -1.85 11.84 -7.83
N LEU A 54 -2.16 12.30 -6.61
CA LEU A 54 -3.02 11.55 -5.68
C LEU A 54 -4.46 11.42 -6.17
N LEU A 55 -4.91 12.29 -7.09
CA LEU A 55 -6.22 12.17 -7.73
C LEU A 55 -6.35 10.91 -8.58
N ALA A 56 -5.24 10.30 -8.98
CA ALA A 56 -5.23 9.04 -9.72
C ALA A 56 -5.36 7.80 -8.81
N VAL A 57 -5.24 7.94 -7.48
CA VAL A 57 -5.30 6.81 -6.54
C VAL A 57 -6.68 6.11 -6.55
N PRO A 58 -7.84 6.82 -6.51
CA PRO A 58 -9.13 6.15 -6.62
C PRO A 58 -9.29 5.37 -7.93
N PHE A 59 -8.75 5.89 -9.04
CA PHE A 59 -8.74 5.18 -10.33
C PHE A 59 -7.89 3.91 -10.25
N LEU A 60 -6.69 3.97 -9.67
CA LEU A 60 -5.84 2.80 -9.46
C LEU A 60 -6.55 1.73 -8.61
N VAL A 61 -7.21 2.13 -7.52
CA VAL A 61 -7.96 1.20 -6.66
C VAL A 61 -9.12 0.56 -7.44
N HIS A 62 -9.90 1.36 -8.17
CA HIS A 62 -11.04 0.88 -8.94
C HIS A 62 -10.62 -0.02 -10.12
N SER A 63 -9.45 0.21 -10.71
CA SER A 63 -8.94 -0.62 -11.83
C SER A 63 -8.75 -2.09 -11.45
N GLY A 64 -8.64 -2.41 -10.17
CA GLY A 64 -8.38 -3.76 -9.68
C GLY A 64 -6.94 -4.24 -9.87
N VAL A 65 -6.03 -3.39 -10.39
CA VAL A 65 -4.62 -3.74 -10.63
C VAL A 65 -3.93 -4.23 -9.36
N LEU A 66 -4.15 -3.57 -8.21
CA LEU A 66 -3.56 -3.98 -6.94
C LEU A 66 -4.06 -5.37 -6.49
N ARG A 67 -5.37 -5.61 -6.61
CA ARG A 67 -6.00 -6.92 -6.32
C ARG A 67 -5.44 -8.01 -7.23
N ILE A 68 -5.33 -7.73 -8.52
CA ILE A 68 -4.78 -8.67 -9.51
C ILE A 68 -3.32 -8.97 -9.18
N ALA A 69 -2.51 -7.96 -8.91
CA ALA A 69 -1.11 -8.14 -8.53
C ALA A 69 -0.97 -9.01 -7.27
N ARG A 70 -1.79 -8.78 -6.24
CA ARG A 70 -1.81 -9.62 -5.04
C ARG A 70 -2.14 -11.09 -5.36
N LYS A 71 -3.08 -11.35 -6.28
CA LYS A 71 -3.43 -12.71 -6.71
C LYS A 71 -2.30 -13.40 -7.50
N LEU A 72 -1.59 -12.65 -8.32
CA LEU A 72 -0.50 -13.18 -9.15
C LEU A 72 0.81 -13.37 -8.39
N TYR A 73 1.17 -12.39 -7.57
CA TYR A 73 2.49 -12.33 -6.92
C TYR A 73 2.43 -12.70 -5.44
N GLY A 74 1.24 -12.77 -4.83
CA GLY A 74 1.13 -12.93 -3.39
C GLY A 74 1.71 -11.72 -2.66
N GLY A 75 2.56 -11.98 -1.66
CA GLY A 75 3.37 -10.95 -1.00
C GLY A 75 4.79 -10.96 -1.54
N ILE A 76 5.54 -9.89 -1.28
CA ILE A 76 6.98 -9.83 -1.58
C ILE A 76 7.85 -10.21 -0.37
N GLY A 77 7.22 -10.77 0.66
CA GLY A 77 7.81 -11.08 1.96
C GLY A 77 7.80 -9.89 2.90
N PRO A 78 8.33 -10.08 4.13
CA PRO A 78 8.30 -9.06 5.15
C PRO A 78 9.03 -7.77 4.73
N ALA A 79 8.32 -6.65 4.77
CA ALA A 79 8.82 -5.35 4.36
C ALA A 79 8.01 -4.22 4.99
N PHE A 80 8.65 -3.05 5.11
CA PHE A 80 7.96 -1.81 5.47
C PHE A 80 7.06 -1.35 4.32
N TYR A 81 7.58 -1.47 3.09
CA TYR A 81 6.82 -1.24 1.85
C TYR A 81 6.63 -2.57 1.14
N GLY A 82 5.42 -3.13 1.22
CA GLY A 82 5.03 -4.35 0.54
C GLY A 82 4.58 -4.12 -0.91
N LEU A 83 4.07 -5.19 -1.54
CA LEU A 83 3.71 -5.23 -2.96
C LEU A 83 2.80 -4.06 -3.39
N ARG A 84 1.74 -3.79 -2.62
CA ARG A 84 0.80 -2.71 -2.91
C ARG A 84 1.51 -1.37 -2.96
N THR A 85 2.32 -1.08 -1.95
CA THR A 85 3.00 0.22 -1.81
C THR A 85 4.06 0.40 -2.89
N THR A 86 4.75 -0.67 -3.28
CA THR A 86 5.66 -0.67 -4.45
C THR A 86 4.92 -0.32 -5.74
N LEU A 87 3.79 -0.98 -6.02
CA LEU A 87 3.01 -0.71 -7.24
C LEU A 87 2.41 0.70 -7.25
N LEU A 88 1.89 1.17 -6.11
CA LEU A 88 1.43 2.55 -5.97
C LEU A 88 2.57 3.53 -6.26
N THR A 89 3.77 3.27 -5.74
CA THR A 89 4.95 4.12 -5.98
C THR A 89 5.32 4.14 -7.46
N LEU A 90 5.38 2.98 -8.12
CA LEU A 90 5.67 2.90 -9.56
C LEU A 90 4.62 3.62 -10.40
N PHE A 91 3.35 3.48 -10.05
CA PHE A 91 2.25 4.17 -10.71
C PHE A 91 2.36 5.69 -10.56
N LEU A 92 2.62 6.20 -9.35
CA LEU A 92 2.80 7.63 -9.12
C LEU A 92 4.05 8.18 -9.83
N MET A 93 5.15 7.42 -9.84
CA MET A 93 6.36 7.80 -10.61
C MET A 93 6.10 7.87 -12.12
N ALA A 94 5.15 7.11 -12.65
CA ALA A 94 4.77 7.21 -14.07
C ALA A 94 3.95 8.48 -14.40
N LEU A 95 3.44 9.18 -13.38
CA LEU A 95 2.61 10.39 -13.52
C LEU A 95 3.37 11.70 -13.21
N LEU A 96 4.59 11.61 -12.68
CA LEU A 96 5.43 12.72 -12.21
C LEU A 96 6.63 12.92 -13.15
#